data_AF-A0A5K1BPT7-F1
#
_entry.id   AF-A0A5K1BPT7-F1
#
_cell.length_a   1.000
_cell.length_b   1.000
_cell.length_c   1.000
_cell.angle_alpha   90.00
_cell.angle_beta   90.00
_cell.angle_gamma   90.00
#
_symmetry.space_group_name_H-M   'P 1'
#
loop_
_entity.id
_entity.type
_entity.pdbx_description
1 polymer ?
#
loop_
_entity_poly.entity_id
_entity_poly.type
_entity_poly.pdbx_seq_one_letter_code
_entity_poly.pdbx_strand_id
1 'polypeptide(L)' 'IAFTGSTTTGQIVLELAAKSNLKSVTLELGGKSPFIICEDADIDEAVELAHFALFFNQ' A
#
# COMPACT_ATOMS: atom_id res chain seq x y z
N ILE A 1 -2.44 6.06 17.64
CA ILE A 1 -1.82 6.81 16.53
C ILE A 1 -2.18 6.09 15.25
N ALA A 2 -2.59 6.83 14.23
CA ALA A 2 -2.69 6.32 12.87
C ALA A 2 -1.50 6.86 12.06
N PHE A 3 -0.77 5.98 11.39
CA PHE A 3 0.39 6.33 10.59
C PHE A 3 0.24 5.76 9.18
N THR A 4 0.56 6.58 8.18
CA THR A 4 0.64 6.17 6.77
C THR A 4 2.05 6.45 6.25
N GLY A 5 2.70 5.45 5.65
CA GLY A 5 4.06 5.63 5.14
C GLY A 5 4.77 4.32 4.77
N SER A 6 6.09 4.31 4.84
CA SER A 6 6.88 3.12 4.48
C SER A 6 6.81 2.03 5.55
N THR A 7 6.95 0.77 5.14
CA THR A 7 6.99 -0.38 6.05
C THR A 7 8.10 -0.26 7.09
N THR A 8 9.29 0.18 6.68
CA THR A 8 10.44 0.37 7.58
C THR A 8 10.14 1.42 8.66
N THR A 9 9.55 2.56 8.30
CA THR A 9 9.20 3.58 9.29
C THR A 9 8.04 3.12 10.17
N GLY A 10 7.07 2.38 9.64
CA GLY A 10 5.97 1.79 10.41
C GLY A 10 6.45 0.88 11.55
N GLN A 11 7.50 0.10 11.32
CA GLN A 11 8.13 -0.74 12.36
C GLN A 11 8.69 0.12 13.50
N ILE A 12 9.36 1.23 13.18
CA ILE A 12 9.91 2.18 14.17
C ILE A 12 8.76 2.82 14.97
N VAL A 13 7.69 3.24 14.30
CA VAL A 13 6.50 3.83 14.96
C VAL A 13 5.91 2.85 15.97
N LEU A 14 5.76 1.58 15.59
CA LEU A 14 5.25 0.54 16.48
C LEU A 14 6.16 0.30 17.68
N GLU A 15 7.48 0.22 17.46
CA GLU A 15 8.48 0.04 18.51
C GLU A 15 8.43 1.19 19.53
N LEU A 16 8.35 2.44 19.06
CA LEU A 16 8.28 3.61 19.93
C LEU A 16 6.97 3.66 20.73
N ALA A 17 5.85 3.23 20.13
CA ALA A 17 4.58 3.11 20.85
C ALA A 17 4.67 2.07 21.96
N ALA A 18 5.31 0.92 21.69
CA ALA A 18 5.51 -0.14 22.68
C ALA A 18 6.41 0.31 23.85
N LYS A 19 7.51 1.01 23.56
CA LYS A 19 8.47 1.50 24.57
C LYS A 19 7.97 2.68 25.39
N SER A 20 7.00 3.44 24.88
CA SER A 20 6.49 4.63 25.58
C SER A 20 5.34 4.29 26.52
N ASN A 21 4.13 4.17 26.00
CA ASN A 21 2.92 4.06 26.83
C ASN A 21 1.88 3.07 26.29
N LEU A 22 2.28 2.19 25.36
CA LEU A 22 1.41 1.19 24.76
C LEU A 22 0.13 1.77 24.14
N LYS A 23 0.21 3.01 23.62
CA LYS A 23 -0.87 3.61 22.84
C LYS A 23 -1.20 2.71 21.65
N SER A 24 -2.49 2.55 21.34
CA SER A 24 -2.93 1.81 20.15
C SER A 24 -2.36 2.43 18.88
N VAL A 25 -1.95 1.58 17.91
CA VAL A 25 -1.34 1.98 16.64
C VAL A 25 -2.06 1.31 15.47
N THR A 26 -2.37 2.07 14.43
CA THR A 26 -2.76 1.58 13.12
C THR A 26 -1.73 2.04 12.09
N LEU A 27 -1.39 1.15 11.15
CA LEU A 27 -0.32 1.34 10.16
C LEU A 27 -0.86 1.07 8.75
N GLU A 28 -0.89 2.09 7.90
CA GLU A 28 -1.19 1.99 6.47
C GLU A 28 0.12 2.09 5.68
N LEU A 29 0.61 0.96 5.20
CA LEU A 29 1.99 0.84 4.70
C LEU A 29 2.06 0.73 3.18
N GLY A 30 3.28 0.69 2.65
CA GLY A 30 3.51 0.46 1.22
C GLY A 30 3.08 -0.95 0.77
N GLY A 31 3.10 -1.16 -0.54
CA GLY A 31 2.75 -2.44 -1.15
C GLY A 31 3.43 -2.66 -2.50
N LYS A 32 3.40 -3.91 -2.97
CA LYS A 32 3.73 -4.30 -4.34
C LYS A 32 2.50 -4.93 -4.97
N SER A 33 1.48 -4.11 -5.19
CA SER A 33 0.16 -4.54 -5.60
C SER A 33 0.20 -5.17 -7.01
N PRO A 34 -0.17 -6.45 -7.16
CA PRO A 34 -0.21 -7.10 -8.48
C PRO A 34 -1.48 -6.71 -9.25
N PHE A 35 -1.41 -6.84 -10.57
CA PHE A 35 -2.56 -6.71 -11.49
C PHE A 35 -2.54 -7.93 -12.42
N ILE A 36 -3.61 -8.72 -12.44
CA ILE A 36 -3.70 -10.00 -13.18
C ILE A 36 -4.79 -9.87 -14.24
N ILE A 37 -4.47 -10.21 -15.48
CA ILE A 37 -5.40 -10.20 -16.63
C ILE A 37 -5.70 -11.66 -16.99
N CYS A 38 -6.97 -12.04 -16.97
CA CYS A 38 -7.44 -13.38 -17.34
C CYS A 38 -7.72 -13.45 -18.85
N GLU A 39 -7.84 -14.68 -19.38
CA GLU A 39 -8.03 -14.94 -20.82
C GLU A 39 -9.32 -14.33 -21.38
N ASP A 40 -10.36 -14.18 -20.54
CA ASP A 40 -11.68 -13.65 -20.89
C ASP A 40 -11.80 -12.13 -20.74
N ALA A 41 -10.72 -11.43 -20.38
CA ALA A 41 -10.73 -9.99 -20.22
C ALA A 41 -10.80 -9.26 -21.57
N ASP A 42 -11.54 -8.15 -21.62
CA ASP A 42 -11.41 -7.17 -22.70
C ASP A 42 -10.00 -6.56 -22.61
N ILE A 43 -9.20 -6.82 -23.64
CA ILE A 43 -7.78 -6.43 -23.66
C ILE A 43 -7.61 -4.91 -23.76
N ASP A 44 -8.47 -4.23 -24.50
CA ASP A 44 -8.36 -2.77 -24.68
C ASP A 44 -8.67 -2.06 -23.36
N GLU A 45 -9.71 -2.51 -22.64
CA GLU A 45 -10.02 -2.00 -21.30
C GLU A 45 -8.92 -2.33 -20.29
N ALA A 46 -8.40 -3.57 -20.31
CA ALA A 46 -7.37 -4.01 -19.38
C ALA A 46 -6.07 -3.20 -19.50
N VAL A 47 -5.69 -2.82 -20.72
CA VAL A 47 -4.52 -1.97 -20.98
C VAL A 47 -4.68 -0.59 -20.36
N GLU A 48 -5.81 0.07 -20.60
CA GLU A 48 -6.08 1.41 -20.07
C GLU A 48 -6.11 1.40 -18.53
N LEU A 49 -6.77 0.40 -17.93
CA LEU A 49 -6.82 0.24 -16.48
C LEU A 49 -5.44 -0.03 -15.86
N ALA A 50 -4.65 -0.92 -16.46
CA ALA A 50 -3.31 -1.24 -15.95
C ALA A 50 -2.37 -0.04 -16.04
N HIS A 51 -2.45 0.73 -17.12
CA HIS A 51 -1.66 1.95 -17.29
C HIS A 51 -2.03 2.98 -16.22
N PHE A 52 -3.32 3.26 -16.02
CA PHE A 52 -3.76 4.19 -14.98
C PHE A 52 -3.36 3.72 -13.58
N ALA A 53 -3.61 2.45 -13.26
CA ALA A 53 -3.35 1.89 -11.93
C ALA A 53 -1.87 1.98 -11.50
N LEU A 54 -0.93 1.93 -12.44
CA LEU A 54 0.50 1.98 -12.15
C LEU A 54 1.08 3.40 -12.23
N PHE A 55 0.66 4.20 -13.21
CA PHE A 55 1.31 5.48 -13.54
C PHE A 55 0.59 6.71 -13.01
N PHE A 56 -0.51 6.54 -12.27
CA PHE A 56 -1.17 7.63 -11.57
C PHE A 56 -0.27 8.23 -10.46
N ASN A 57 -0.16 9.57 -10.43
CA ASN A 57 0.55 10.36 -9.40
C ASN A 57 2.08 10.13 -9.33
N GLN A 58 2.78 10.60 -10.37
CA GLN A 58 4.24 10.55 -10.52
C GLN A 58 4.97 11.62 -9.70
#